data_AF-A0A382BAY4-F1
#
_entry.id   AF-A0A382BAY4-F1
#
_cell.length_a   1.000
_cell.length_b   1.000
_cell.length_c   1.000
_cell.angle_alpha   90.00
_cell.angle_beta   90.00
_cell.angle_gamma   90.00
#
_symmetry.space_group_name_H-M   'P 1'
#
loop_
_entity.id
_entity.type
_entity.pdbx_description
1 polymer ?
#
loop_
_entity_poly.entity_id
_entity_poly.type
_entity_poly.pdbx_seq_one_letter_code
_entity_poly.pdbx_strand_id
1 'polypeptide(L)' 'EENSDQIKRFLETYPHFRLEPGKGVDGKYLDYQGQLHVLPQEFGFDGSFAARMRRIS' A
#
# COMPACT_ATOMS: atom_id res chain seq x y z
N GLU A 1 0.86 7.76 12.64
CA GLU A 1 0.42 8.36 11.36
C GLU A 1 1.64 8.54 10.48
N GLU A 2 2.06 7.50 9.76
CA GLU A 2 3.31 7.56 8.98
C GLU A 2 3.18 6.92 7.60
N ASN A 3 2.27 5.98 7.40
CA ASN A 3 2.26 5.18 6.17
C ASN A 3 1.31 5.76 5.13
N SER A 4 0.00 5.65 5.33
CA SER A 4 -1.00 6.08 4.35
C SER A 4 -0.95 7.59 4.05
N ASP A 5 -0.60 8.43 5.03
CA ASP A 5 -0.47 9.87 4.83
C ASP A 5 0.74 10.24 3.96
N GLN A 6 1.86 9.51 4.07
CA GLN A 6 3.02 9.70 3.19
C GLN A 6 2.69 9.27 1.77
N ILE A 7 1.94 8.17 1.61
CA ILE A 7 1.45 7.73 0.29
C ILE A 7 0.56 8.79 -0.33
N LYS A 8 -0.39 9.35 0.44
CA LYS A 8 -1.27 10.42 -0.04
C LYS A 8 -0.47 11.65 -0.49
N ARG A 9 0.44 12.15 0.36
CA ARG A 9 1.30 13.30 0.03
C ARG A 9 2.16 13.06 -1.21
N PHE A 10 2.70 11.84 -1.37
CA PHE A 10 3.47 11.48 -2.55
C PHE A 10 2.63 11.55 -3.83
N LEU A 11 1.42 10.99 -3.81
CA LEU A 11 0.53 11.00 -4.98
C LEU A 11 0.02 12.40 -5.33
N GLU A 12 -0.20 13.26 -4.32
CA GLU A 12 -0.53 14.68 -4.53
C GLU A 12 0.64 15.44 -5.17
N THR A 13 1.88 15.12 -4.78
CA THR A 13 3.09 15.75 -5.32
C THR A 13 3.44 15.25 -6.73
N TYR A 14 3.18 13.97 -7.01
CA TYR A 14 3.55 13.30 -8.25
C TYR A 14 2.31 12.69 -8.93
N PRO A 15 1.49 13.49 -9.63
CA PRO A 15 0.22 13.04 -10.22
C PRO A 15 0.37 12.01 -11.35
N HIS A 16 1.60 11.80 -11.82
CA HIS A 16 1.95 10.76 -12.79
C HIS A 16 2.20 9.39 -12.13
N PHE A 17 1.98 9.24 -10.82
CA PHE A 17 1.95 7.94 -10.17
C PHE A 17 0.52 7.57 -9.79
N ARG A 18 0.22 6.27 -9.84
CA ARG A 18 -1.02 5.69 -9.30
C ARG A 18 -0.70 4.46 -8.47
N LEU A 19 -1.53 4.19 -7.47
CA LEU A 19 -1.49 2.92 -6.74
C LEU A 19 -1.90 1.78 -7.68
N GLU A 20 -1.11 0.71 -7.67
CA GLU A 20 -1.38 -0.50 -8.44
C GLU A 20 -1.17 -1.72 -7.52
N PRO A 21 -2.26 -2.43 -7.13
CA PRO A 21 -2.14 -3.60 -6.28
C PRO A 21 -1.17 -4.63 -6.88
N GLY A 22 -0.34 -5.23 -6.04
CA GLY A 22 0.54 -6.32 -6.47
C GLY A 22 -0.27 -7.57 -6.79
N LYS A 23 -0.04 -8.21 -7.95
CA LYS A 23 -0.71 -9.48 -8.31
C LYS A 23 -0.23 -10.69 -7.49
N GLY A 24 0.87 -10.55 -6.75
CA GLY A 24 1.48 -11.62 -5.96
C GLY A 24 1.08 -11.65 -4.48
N VAL A 25 0.16 -10.78 -4.05
CA VAL A 25 -0.30 -10.69 -2.67
C VAL A 25 -1.76 -11.12 -2.60
N ASP A 26 -2.07 -12.03 -1.68
CA ASP A 26 -3.45 -12.43 -1.38
C ASP A 26 -4.24 -11.21 -0.86
N GLY A 27 -5.43 -11.01 -1.41
CA GLY A 27 -6.28 -9.85 -1.11
C GLY A 27 -6.62 -9.68 0.37
N LYS A 28 -6.56 -10.76 1.17
CA LYS A 28 -6.76 -10.65 2.63
C LYS A 28 -5.69 -9.82 3.35
N TYR A 29 -4.52 -9.64 2.74
CA TYR A 29 -3.45 -8.78 3.28
C TYR A 29 -3.49 -7.36 2.72
N LEU A 30 -4.43 -7.07 1.82
CA LEU A 30 -4.57 -5.77 1.18
C LEU A 30 -5.71 -4.98 1.82
N ASP A 31 -5.48 -3.69 2.02
CA ASP A 31 -6.55 -2.77 2.41
C ASP A 31 -7.46 -2.41 1.23
N TYR A 32 -8.46 -1.56 1.48
CA TYR A 32 -9.41 -1.09 0.47
C TYR A 32 -8.76 -0.27 -0.66
N GLN A 33 -7.53 0.23 -0.47
CA GLN A 33 -6.74 0.95 -1.47
C GLN A 33 -5.75 0.04 -2.21
N GLY A 34 -5.69 -1.25 -1.87
CA GLY A 34 -4.76 -2.22 -2.44
C GLY A 34 -3.34 -2.13 -1.89
N GLN A 35 -3.17 -1.50 -0.72
CA GLN A 35 -1.91 -1.44 0.02
C GLN A 35 -1.77 -2.66 0.91
N LEU A 36 -0.57 -3.21 1.02
CA LEU A 36 -0.28 -4.27 1.98
C LEU A 36 -0.37 -3.70 3.39
N HIS A 37 -1.19 -4.33 4.23
CA HIS A 37 -1.31 -4.00 5.64
C HIS A 37 -1.39 -5.30 6.45
N VAL A 38 -0.26 -5.69 7.03
CA VAL A 38 -0.15 -6.91 7.85
C VAL A 38 -0.04 -6.50 9.31
N LEU A 39 -0.95 -7.00 10.13
CA LEU A 39 -0.94 -6.82 11.58
C LEU A 39 -0.54 -8.13 12.27
N PRO A 40 0.39 -8.10 13.25
CA PRO A 40 0.82 -9.31 13.95
C PRO A 40 -0.30 -10.08 14.62
N GLN A 41 -1.28 -9.34 15.13
CA GLN A 41 -2.43 -9.87 15.86
C GLN A 41 -3.36 -10.68 14.96
N GLU A 42 -3.38 -10.38 13.66
CA GLU A 42 -4.30 -10.97 12.70
C GLU A 42 -3.66 -12.13 11.93
N PHE A 43 -2.37 -12.01 11.61
CA PHE A 43 -1.71 -12.96 10.70
C PHE A 43 -0.54 -13.72 11.33
N GLY A 44 -0.12 -13.39 12.56
CA GLY A 44 0.99 -14.07 13.24
C GLY A 44 2.38 -13.77 12.67
N PHE A 45 2.51 -12.75 11.81
CA PHE A 45 3.77 -12.24 11.26
C PHE A 45 4.17 -10.91 11.88
N ASP A 46 5.39 -10.44 11.62
CA ASP A 46 5.76 -9.06 11.96
C ASP A 46 4.89 -8.06 11.19
N GLY A 47 4.58 -6.94 11.84
CA GLY A 47 3.74 -5.90 11.28
C GLY A 47 4.44 -5.23 10.10
N SER A 48 3.74 -5.07 8.98
CA SER A 48 4.34 -4.51 7.76
C SER A 48 3.33 -3.72 6.94
N PHE A 49 3.83 -2.68 6.28
CA PHE A 49 3.08 -1.85 5.35
C PHE A 49 3.85 -1.71 4.04
N ALA A 50 3.16 -1.85 2.90
CA ALA A 50 3.74 -1.57 1.60
C ALA A 50 2.70 -1.02 0.62
N ALA A 51 3.08 -0.02 -0.15
CA ALA A 51 2.29 0.51 -1.25
C ALA A 51 3.05 0.33 -2.55
N ARG A 52 2.42 -0.30 -3.54
CA ARG A 52 2.99 -0.43 -4.88
C ARG A 52 2.41 0.64 -5.79
N MET A 53 3.30 1.36 -6.48
CA MET A 53 2.92 2.42 -7.39
C MET A 53 3.48 2.18 -8.78
N ARG A 54 2.74 2.66 -9.78
CA ARG A 54 3.17 2.65 -11.17
C ARG A 54 3.16 4.07 -11.70
N ARG A 55 4.26 4.45 -12.36
CA ARG A 55 4.31 5.67 -13.15
C ARG A 55 3.46 5.49 -14.41
N ILE A 56 2.52 6.38 -14.61
CA ILE A 56 1.71 6.53 -15.82
C ILE A 56 2.26 7.71 -16.61
N SER A 57 2.66 7.45 -17.85
CA SER A 57 3.13 8.45 -18.82
C SER A 57 1.96 9.17 -19.47
#